data_AF-A0A955RE48-F1
#
_entry.id   AF-A0A955RE48-F1
#
_cell.length_a   1.000
_cell.length_b   1.000
_cell.length_c   1.000
_cell.angle_alpha   90.00
_cell.angle_beta   90.00
_cell.angle_gamma   90.00
#
_symmetry.space_group_name_H-M   'P 1'
#
loop_
_entity.id
_entity.type
_entity.pdbx_description
1 polymer ?
#
loop_
_entity_poly.entity_id
_entity_poly.type
_entity_poly.pdbx_seq_one_letter_code
_entity_poly.pdbx_strand_id
1 'polypeptide(L)'
;MADAHALERRMAAVGAVEQVMRAVGALALAQQAAAEEAASEASTWLLWVEELLARLAGEPVLGASTETLWVVVGPERPICGALPRTLLAQIPPDGLVGLVGTRLAEAAREEPALAARTRFEVAAAATADELGPRAEALAGAIMAHGEGRALVLMHPDQGGAVLVRSVLVAGRRPPSERPPESYGSVEEVVEA
;
A
#
# COMPACT_ATOMS: atom_id res chain seq x y z
N MET A 1 29.55 23.07 36.80
CA MET A 1 29.27 24.11 35.80
C MET A 1 29.38 23.46 34.43
N ALA A 2 28.35 23.53 33.59
CA ALA A 2 28.42 22.97 32.23
C ALA A 2 29.44 23.76 31.41
N ASP A 3 30.34 23.05 30.72
CA ASP A 3 31.39 23.61 29.86
C ASP A 3 30.76 24.41 28.71
N ALA A 4 31.07 25.71 28.63
CA ALA A 4 30.51 26.63 27.63
C ALA A 4 30.81 26.16 26.20
N HIS A 5 31.98 25.56 25.96
CA HIS A 5 32.32 24.98 24.66
C HIS A 5 31.49 23.74 24.33
N ALA A 6 31.12 22.94 25.35
CA ALA A 6 30.19 21.83 25.14
C ALA A 6 28.78 22.33 24.80
N LEU A 7 28.35 23.46 25.35
CA LEU A 7 27.06 24.08 25.01
C LEU A 7 27.04 24.61 23.58
N GLU A 8 28.08 25.34 23.16
CA GLU A 8 28.21 25.86 21.79
C GLU A 8 28.20 24.75 20.74
N ARG A 9 28.93 23.65 20.98
CA ARG A 9 28.92 22.47 20.10
C ARG A 9 27.52 21.86 19.99
N ARG A 10 26.77 21.79 21.10
CA ARG A 10 25.39 21.27 21.09
C ARG A 10 24.44 22.19 20.33
N MET A 11 24.57 23.51 20.49
CA MET A 11 23.76 24.48 19.74
C MET A 11 24.02 24.38 18.23
N ALA A 12 25.28 24.28 17.83
CA ALA A 12 25.65 24.08 16.42
C ALA A 12 25.10 22.76 15.86
N ALA A 13 25.20 21.66 16.64
CA ALA A 13 24.66 20.37 16.24
C ALA A 13 23.13 20.39 16.08
N VAL A 14 22.40 21.03 17.00
CA VAL A 14 20.94 21.19 16.90
C VAL A 14 20.58 22.01 15.66
N GLY A 15 21.29 23.11 15.39
CA GLY A 15 21.08 23.91 14.19
C GLY A 15 21.31 23.13 12.89
N ALA A 16 22.33 22.26 12.85
CA ALA A 16 22.58 21.39 11.70
C ALA A 16 21.46 20.35 11.51
N VAL A 17 20.99 19.72 12.59
CA VAL A 17 19.86 18.78 12.53
C VAL A 17 18.59 19.49 12.04
N GLU A 18 18.32 20.70 12.51
CA GLU A 18 17.18 21.49 12.05
C GLU A 18 17.23 21.76 10.54
N GLN A 19 18.40 22.12 10.00
CA GLN A 19 18.57 22.34 8.56
C GLN A 19 18.30 21.07 7.75
N VAL A 20 18.81 19.92 8.21
CA VAL A 20 18.56 18.61 7.56
C VAL A 20 17.07 18.28 7.58
N MET A 21 16.40 18.45 8.73
CA MET A 21 14.97 18.16 8.85
C MET A 21 14.10 19.08 7.98
N ARG A 22 14.47 20.36 7.84
CA ARG A 22 13.82 21.28 6.92
C ARG A 22 14.01 20.86 5.45
N ALA A 23 15.21 20.40 5.08
CA ALA A 23 15.48 19.89 3.74
C ALA A 23 14.66 18.63 3.43
N VAL A 24 14.57 17.69 4.37
CA VAL A 24 13.71 16.49 4.26
C VAL A 24 12.24 16.89 4.09
N GLY A 25 11.75 17.87 4.86
CA GLY A 25 10.38 18.38 4.73
C GLY A 25 10.10 19.00 3.36
N ALA A 26 11.01 19.83 2.85
CA ALA A 26 10.88 20.42 1.51
C ALA A 26 10.87 19.35 0.41
N LEU A 27 11.73 18.33 0.53
CA LEU A 27 11.77 17.22 -0.40
C LEU A 27 10.46 16.39 -0.35
N ALA A 28 9.93 16.12 0.84
CA ALA A 28 8.69 15.39 1.00
C ALA A 28 7.50 16.12 0.33
N LEU A 29 7.43 17.45 0.50
CA LEU A 29 6.40 18.28 -0.16
C LEU A 29 6.53 18.25 -1.69
N ALA A 30 7.77 18.30 -2.23
CA ALA A 30 8.00 18.20 -3.66
C ALA A 30 7.60 16.81 -4.21
N GLN A 31 7.88 15.75 -3.47
CA GLN A 31 7.50 14.38 -3.84
C GLN A 31 6.00 14.14 -3.75
N GLN A 32 5.30 14.83 -2.84
CA GLN A 32 3.85 14.69 -2.70
C GLN A 32 3.12 15.08 -3.99
N ALA A 33 3.47 16.22 -4.60
CA ALA A 33 2.83 16.67 -5.84
C ALA A 33 2.99 15.66 -6.99
N ALA A 34 4.21 15.12 -7.15
CA ALA A 34 4.48 14.09 -8.15
C ALA A 34 3.74 12.77 -7.87
N ALA A 35 3.59 12.40 -6.60
CA ALA A 35 2.84 11.22 -6.20
C ALA A 35 1.33 11.39 -6.44
N GLU A 36 0.77 12.57 -6.21
CA GLU A 36 -0.63 12.90 -6.49
C GLU A 36 -0.93 12.83 -7.99
N GLU A 37 -0.04 13.37 -8.83
CA GLU A 37 -0.15 13.29 -10.29
C GLU A 37 -0.13 11.83 -10.77
N ALA A 38 0.85 11.04 -10.33
CA ALA A 38 0.93 9.62 -10.65
C ALA A 38 -0.30 8.82 -10.16
N ALA A 39 -0.83 9.15 -8.98
CA ALA A 39 -2.05 8.52 -8.47
C ALA A 39 -3.28 8.88 -9.31
N SER A 40 -3.36 10.11 -9.83
CA SER A 40 -4.44 10.54 -10.73
C SER A 40 -4.37 9.80 -12.07
N GLU A 41 -3.18 9.65 -12.65
CA GLU A 41 -2.96 8.89 -13.88
C GLU A 41 -3.32 7.40 -13.70
N ALA A 42 -2.84 6.79 -12.62
CA ALA A 42 -3.14 5.40 -12.29
C ALA A 42 -4.66 5.19 -12.08
N SER A 43 -5.34 6.15 -11.46
CA SER A 43 -6.79 6.10 -11.26
C SER A 43 -7.56 6.14 -12.59
N THR A 44 -7.07 6.93 -13.55
CA THR A 44 -7.65 6.98 -14.90
C THR A 44 -7.47 5.65 -15.63
N TRP A 45 -6.29 5.05 -15.53
CA TRP A 45 -6.02 3.73 -16.11
C TRP A 45 -6.87 2.63 -15.46
N LEU A 46 -7.04 2.67 -14.13
CA LEU A 46 -7.87 1.72 -13.39
C LEU A 46 -9.32 1.71 -13.91
N LEU A 47 -9.90 2.88 -14.21
CA LEU A 47 -11.25 2.95 -14.77
C LEU A 47 -11.38 2.18 -16.10
N TRP A 48 -10.38 2.26 -16.97
CA TRP A 48 -10.37 1.50 -18.23
C TRP A 48 -10.23 -0.01 -18.01
N VAL A 49 -9.41 -0.40 -17.03
CA VAL A 49 -9.26 -1.81 -16.64
C VAL A 49 -10.55 -2.36 -16.05
N GLU A 50 -11.22 -1.60 -15.18
CA GLU A 50 -12.50 -1.98 -14.59
C GLU A 50 -13.60 -2.12 -15.66
N GLU A 51 -13.68 -1.19 -16.61
CA GLU A 51 -14.61 -1.28 -17.74
C GLU A 51 -14.35 -2.55 -18.57
N LEU A 52 -13.07 -2.84 -18.85
CA LEU A 52 -12.68 -4.05 -19.57
C LEU A 52 -13.03 -5.31 -18.78
N LEU A 53 -12.75 -5.36 -17.49
CA LEU A 53 -13.06 -6.49 -16.61
C LEU A 53 -14.58 -6.71 -16.50
N ALA A 54 -15.37 -5.64 -16.38
CA ALA A 54 -16.83 -5.71 -16.37
C ALA A 54 -17.37 -6.31 -17.68
N ARG A 55 -16.77 -5.95 -18.83
CA ARG A 55 -17.13 -6.52 -20.13
C ARG A 55 -16.73 -7.98 -20.29
N LEU A 56 -15.51 -8.34 -19.89
CA LEU A 56 -14.95 -9.67 -20.09
C LEU A 56 -15.48 -10.69 -19.08
N ALA A 57 -15.65 -10.26 -17.84
CA ALA A 57 -15.94 -11.14 -16.72
C ALA A 57 -17.33 -10.88 -16.10
N GLY A 58 -17.95 -9.72 -16.34
CA GLY A 58 -19.21 -9.31 -15.69
C GLY A 58 -18.99 -8.75 -14.27
N GLU A 59 -20.02 -8.11 -13.73
CA GLU A 59 -20.03 -7.44 -12.41
C GLU A 59 -19.47 -8.31 -11.28
N PRO A 60 -18.56 -7.81 -10.44
CA PRO A 60 -17.96 -8.57 -9.35
C PRO A 60 -19.03 -9.12 -8.40
N VAL A 61 -18.99 -10.43 -8.12
CA VAL A 61 -19.89 -11.07 -7.15
C VAL A 61 -19.21 -11.08 -5.80
N LEU A 62 -19.79 -10.41 -4.81
CA LEU A 62 -19.33 -10.49 -3.42
C LEU A 62 -19.49 -11.93 -2.93
N GLY A 63 -18.37 -12.60 -2.65
CA GLY A 63 -18.39 -13.93 -2.04
C GLY A 63 -19.02 -13.88 -0.65
N ALA A 64 -19.73 -14.94 -0.26
CA ALA A 64 -20.42 -15.05 1.04
C ALA A 64 -19.48 -15.21 2.26
N SER A 65 -18.20 -14.88 2.11
CA SER A 65 -17.19 -15.11 3.15
C SER A 65 -17.34 -14.11 4.29
N THR A 66 -17.31 -14.64 5.52
CA THR A 66 -17.27 -13.83 6.74
C THR A 66 -15.84 -13.42 7.12
N GLU A 67 -14.81 -14.04 6.52
CA GLU A 67 -13.42 -13.69 6.80
C GLU A 67 -12.93 -12.56 5.88
N THR A 68 -12.32 -11.55 6.50
CA THR A 68 -11.72 -10.40 5.80
C THR A 68 -10.19 -10.49 5.85
N LEU A 69 -9.53 -10.17 4.75
CA LEU A 69 -8.10 -9.89 4.66
C LEU A 69 -7.89 -8.38 4.56
N TRP A 70 -7.33 -7.78 5.60
CA TRP A 70 -6.98 -6.37 5.68
C TRP A 70 -5.57 -6.16 5.14
N VAL A 71 -5.44 -5.47 4.02
CA VAL A 71 -4.16 -5.09 3.43
C VAL A 71 -3.86 -3.65 3.81
N VAL A 72 -2.83 -3.43 4.62
CA VAL A 72 -2.50 -2.12 5.16
C VAL A 72 -1.23 -1.61 4.54
N VAL A 73 -1.33 -0.49 3.83
CA VAL A 73 -0.21 0.20 3.21
C VAL A 73 0.27 1.31 4.13
N GLY A 74 1.55 1.26 4.46
CA GLY A 74 2.21 2.19 5.35
C GLY A 74 3.61 2.55 4.87
N PRO A 75 4.38 3.26 5.70
CA PRO A 75 5.66 3.81 5.30
C PRO A 75 6.75 2.74 5.13
N GLU A 76 7.51 2.85 4.04
CA GLU A 76 8.75 2.09 3.81
C GLU A 76 9.95 2.71 4.54
N ARG A 77 10.02 4.05 4.52
CA ARG A 77 11.16 4.82 4.99
C ARG A 77 11.01 5.30 6.44
N PRO A 78 12.13 5.47 7.18
CA PRO A 78 12.11 6.04 8.52
C PRO A 78 11.69 7.52 8.49
N ILE A 79 11.60 8.15 9.67
CA ILE A 79 11.20 9.57 9.84
C ILE A 79 9.72 9.80 9.46
N CYS A 80 8.87 8.81 9.74
CA CYS A 80 7.41 8.87 9.56
C CYS A 80 6.63 9.10 10.87
N GLY A 81 7.34 9.49 11.94
CA GLY A 81 6.73 9.82 13.23
C GLY A 81 5.88 8.68 13.80
N ALA A 82 4.66 9.01 14.25
CA ALA A 82 3.72 8.05 14.80
C ALA A 82 2.86 7.32 13.74
N LEU A 83 3.04 7.61 12.45
CA LEU A 83 2.17 7.11 11.38
C LEU A 83 1.99 5.58 11.37
N PRO A 84 3.05 4.74 11.51
CA PRO A 84 2.88 3.29 11.58
C PRO A 84 1.90 2.89 12.68
N ARG A 85 2.13 3.35 13.91
CA ARG A 85 1.29 3.02 15.07
C ARG A 85 -0.15 3.52 14.91
N THR A 86 -0.33 4.71 14.31
CA THR A 86 -1.66 5.24 14.02
C THR A 86 -2.42 4.40 13.00
N LEU A 87 -1.75 3.86 11.98
CA LEU A 87 -2.34 2.96 11.00
C LEU A 87 -2.71 1.61 11.65
N LEU A 88 -1.81 1.05 12.46
CA LEU A 88 -2.03 -0.23 13.14
C LEU A 88 -3.20 -0.18 14.12
N ALA A 89 -3.34 0.92 14.87
CA ALA A 89 -4.44 1.12 15.82
C ALA A 89 -5.83 1.18 15.16
N GLN A 90 -5.90 1.36 13.84
CA GLN A 90 -7.15 1.40 13.08
C GLN A 90 -7.52 0.07 12.44
N ILE A 91 -6.62 -0.93 12.52
CA ILE A 91 -6.90 -2.27 12.00
C ILE A 91 -7.95 -2.92 12.90
N PRO A 92 -9.07 -3.41 12.34
CA PRO A 92 -10.08 -4.08 13.13
C PRO A 92 -9.55 -5.33 13.84
N PRO A 93 -10.11 -5.70 15.01
CA PRO A 93 -9.64 -6.84 15.81
C PRO A 93 -9.87 -8.20 15.14
N ASP A 94 -10.69 -8.25 14.09
CA ASP A 94 -11.07 -9.48 13.39
C ASP A 94 -10.51 -9.55 11.96
N GLY A 95 -10.23 -10.77 11.50
CA GLY A 95 -9.71 -11.05 10.16
C GLY A 95 -8.19 -11.18 10.08
N LEU A 96 -7.70 -11.48 8.87
CA LEU A 96 -6.29 -11.64 8.57
C LEU A 96 -5.68 -10.30 8.16
N VAL A 97 -4.37 -10.15 8.32
CA VAL A 97 -3.67 -8.89 8.00
C VAL A 97 -2.53 -9.14 7.02
N GLY A 98 -2.43 -8.30 6.00
CA GLY A 98 -1.28 -8.17 5.12
C GLY A 98 -0.66 -6.79 5.28
N LEU A 99 0.65 -6.70 5.50
CA LEU A 99 1.33 -5.44 5.73
C LEU A 99 2.17 -5.06 4.51
N VAL A 100 2.08 -3.80 4.08
CA VAL A 100 2.89 -3.23 3.00
C VAL A 100 3.68 -2.06 3.55
N GLY A 101 5.01 -2.18 3.58
CA GLY A 101 5.94 -1.18 4.10
C GLY A 101 6.76 -1.69 5.29
N THR A 102 8.09 -1.57 5.19
CA THR A 102 9.02 -2.09 6.20
C THR A 102 8.82 -1.46 7.58
N ARG A 103 8.58 -0.15 7.69
CA ARG A 103 8.38 0.49 9.01
C ARG A 103 7.04 0.12 9.64
N LEU A 104 6.02 -0.13 8.81
CA LEU A 104 4.74 -0.64 9.27
C LEU A 104 4.90 -2.04 9.86
N ALA A 105 5.59 -2.93 9.16
CA ALA A 105 5.87 -4.29 9.61
C ALA A 105 6.68 -4.32 10.91
N GLU A 106 7.72 -3.48 11.02
CA GLU A 106 8.49 -3.35 12.26
C GLU A 106 7.61 -2.94 13.46
N ALA A 107 6.74 -1.94 13.29
CA ALA A 107 5.82 -1.53 14.34
C ALA A 107 4.82 -2.64 14.70
N ALA A 108 4.34 -3.41 13.72
CA ALA A 108 3.40 -4.50 13.95
C ALA A 108 3.98 -5.65 14.77
N ARG A 109 5.29 -5.88 14.69
CA ARG A 109 5.98 -6.89 15.51
C ARG A 109 6.03 -6.51 17.00
N GLU A 110 5.87 -5.23 17.34
CA GLU A 110 5.75 -4.77 18.72
C GLU A 110 4.35 -5.08 19.31
N GLU A 111 3.39 -5.53 18.49
CA GLU A 111 2.00 -5.80 18.88
C GLU A 111 1.63 -7.30 18.71
N PRO A 112 1.67 -8.13 19.78
CA PRO A 112 1.51 -9.59 19.66
C PRO A 112 0.18 -10.05 19.05
N ALA A 113 -0.91 -9.34 19.35
CA ALA A 113 -2.24 -9.67 18.83
C ALA A 113 -2.32 -9.47 17.31
N LEU A 114 -1.64 -8.44 16.80
CA LEU A 114 -1.56 -8.17 15.38
C LEU A 114 -0.62 -9.14 14.68
N ALA A 115 0.57 -9.37 15.25
CA ALA A 115 1.56 -10.30 14.72
C ALA A 115 1.00 -11.72 14.52
N ALA A 116 0.12 -12.19 15.41
CA ALA A 116 -0.55 -13.49 15.29
C ALA A 116 -1.51 -13.60 14.08
N ARG A 117 -1.99 -12.46 13.56
CA ARG A 117 -2.95 -12.36 12.46
C ARG A 117 -2.31 -11.96 11.13
N THR A 118 -1.07 -11.48 11.15
CA THR A 118 -0.31 -11.15 9.95
C THR A 118 -0.02 -12.41 9.12
N ARG A 119 -0.38 -12.40 7.85
CA ARG A 119 -0.17 -13.48 6.88
C ARG A 119 0.99 -13.22 5.94
N PHE A 120 1.21 -11.95 5.60
CA PHE A 120 2.32 -11.55 4.76
C PHE A 120 2.79 -10.15 5.11
N GLU A 121 4.05 -9.91 4.80
CA GLU A 121 4.70 -8.60 4.85
C GLU A 121 5.40 -8.39 3.50
N VAL A 122 5.08 -7.29 2.81
CA VAL A 122 5.72 -6.90 1.56
C VAL A 122 6.35 -5.53 1.76
N ALA A 123 7.55 -5.30 1.26
CA ALA A 123 8.14 -3.95 1.26
C ALA A 123 7.33 -3.04 0.31
N ALA A 124 7.11 -1.79 0.70
CA ALA A 124 6.53 -0.83 -0.25
C ALA A 124 7.62 -0.30 -1.18
N ALA A 125 7.23 0.35 -2.28
CA ALA A 125 8.18 0.96 -3.20
C ALA A 125 8.82 2.19 -2.54
N ALA A 126 10.16 2.24 -2.51
CA ALA A 126 10.91 3.41 -2.06
C ALA A 126 11.17 4.40 -3.22
N THR A 127 11.12 3.92 -4.46
CA THR A 127 11.31 4.70 -5.69
C THR A 127 10.25 4.32 -6.72
N ALA A 128 10.10 5.15 -7.77
CA ALA A 128 9.17 4.87 -8.85
C ALA A 128 9.50 3.56 -9.60
N ASP A 129 10.79 3.28 -9.83
CA ASP A 129 11.24 2.07 -10.53
C ASP A 129 10.92 0.77 -9.78
N GLU A 130 10.70 0.85 -8.46
CA GLU A 130 10.31 -0.30 -7.64
C GLU A 130 8.79 -0.58 -7.69
N LEU A 131 7.97 0.35 -8.20
CA LEU A 131 6.51 0.22 -8.14
C LEU A 131 5.99 -1.05 -8.79
N GLY A 132 6.45 -1.37 -10.00
CA GLY A 132 6.05 -2.59 -10.73
C GLY A 132 6.36 -3.87 -9.95
N PRO A 133 7.63 -4.16 -9.66
CA PRO A 133 8.01 -5.36 -8.89
C PRO A 133 7.33 -5.46 -7.52
N ARG A 134 7.09 -4.33 -6.82
CA ARG A 134 6.38 -4.33 -5.53
C ARG A 134 4.89 -4.57 -5.68
N ALA A 135 4.26 -4.01 -6.72
CA ALA A 135 2.85 -4.27 -7.03
C ALA A 135 2.62 -5.74 -7.40
N GLU A 136 3.51 -6.34 -8.18
CA GLU A 136 3.48 -7.77 -8.51
C GLU A 136 3.63 -8.65 -7.27
N ALA A 137 4.59 -8.34 -6.40
CA ALA A 137 4.77 -9.06 -5.12
C ALA A 137 3.53 -8.95 -4.22
N LEU A 138 2.92 -7.76 -4.13
CA LEU A 138 1.69 -7.55 -3.38
C LEU A 138 0.52 -8.33 -3.98
N ALA A 139 0.33 -8.29 -5.30
CA ALA A 139 -0.70 -9.04 -5.99
C ALA A 139 -0.53 -10.54 -5.75
N GLY A 140 0.69 -11.07 -5.84
CA GLY A 140 1.00 -12.47 -5.53
C GLY A 140 0.64 -12.86 -4.09
N ALA A 141 0.98 -12.01 -3.12
CA ALA A 141 0.63 -12.22 -1.71
C ALA A 141 -0.89 -12.19 -1.48
N ILE A 142 -1.60 -11.25 -2.11
CA ILE A 142 -3.06 -11.16 -2.05
C ILE A 142 -3.69 -12.42 -2.65
N MET A 143 -3.19 -12.91 -3.79
CA MET A 143 -3.72 -14.14 -4.40
C MET A 143 -3.48 -15.37 -3.53
N ALA A 144 -2.32 -15.46 -2.86
CA ALA A 144 -1.99 -16.59 -1.98
C ALA A 144 -2.81 -16.61 -0.68
N HIS A 145 -3.23 -15.45 -0.17
CA HIS A 145 -3.88 -15.33 1.14
C HIS A 145 -5.33 -14.85 1.08
N GLY A 146 -5.79 -14.38 -0.07
CA GLY A 146 -7.10 -13.76 -0.26
C GLY A 146 -8.16 -14.67 -0.83
N GLU A 147 -7.82 -15.87 -1.34
CA GLU A 147 -8.79 -16.79 -1.93
C GLU A 147 -9.96 -17.08 -0.97
N GLY A 148 -11.19 -16.79 -1.44
CA GLY A 148 -12.41 -17.00 -0.66
C GLY A 148 -12.62 -16.01 0.49
N ARG A 149 -11.95 -14.86 0.50
CA ARG A 149 -12.08 -13.81 1.54
C ARG A 149 -12.51 -12.47 0.94
N ALA A 150 -13.12 -11.63 1.76
CA ALA A 150 -13.27 -10.22 1.42
C ALA A 150 -11.90 -9.53 1.57
N LEU A 151 -11.42 -8.83 0.56
CA LEU A 151 -10.24 -7.97 0.71
C LEU A 151 -10.66 -6.58 1.17
N VAL A 152 -9.88 -5.96 2.04
CA VAL A 152 -9.99 -4.53 2.34
C VAL A 152 -8.62 -3.90 2.32
N LEU A 153 -8.40 -2.93 1.43
CA LEU A 153 -7.20 -2.08 1.45
C LEU A 153 -7.35 -0.97 2.51
N MET A 154 -6.24 -0.54 3.11
CA MET A 154 -6.14 0.61 4.01
C MET A 154 -4.86 1.37 3.66
N HIS A 155 -4.91 2.70 3.50
CA HIS A 155 -3.73 3.53 3.24
C HIS A 155 -3.89 4.92 3.86
N PRO A 156 -2.80 5.68 4.12
CA PRO A 156 -2.92 7.06 4.60
C PRO A 156 -3.49 8.03 3.52
N ASP A 157 -4.09 9.14 3.95
CA ASP A 157 -4.58 10.25 3.10
C ASP A 157 -4.20 11.62 3.70
N GLN A 158 -4.40 12.74 2.98
CA GLN A 158 -3.82 14.05 3.25
C GLN A 158 -4.17 14.69 4.61
N GLY A 159 -5.19 14.18 5.32
CA GLY A 159 -5.61 14.64 6.64
C GLY A 159 -5.28 13.69 7.81
N GLY A 160 -4.67 12.53 7.54
CA GLY A 160 -4.49 11.44 8.49
C GLY A 160 -4.69 10.07 7.85
N ALA A 161 -4.80 9.01 8.65
CA ALA A 161 -5.08 7.68 8.11
C ALA A 161 -6.57 7.59 7.71
N VAL A 162 -6.84 7.46 6.42
CA VAL A 162 -8.19 7.29 5.88
C VAL A 162 -8.35 5.84 5.42
N LEU A 163 -9.33 5.15 5.99
CA LEU A 163 -9.70 3.80 5.56
C LEU A 163 -10.37 3.84 4.19
N VAL A 164 -9.60 3.80 3.10
CA VAL A 164 -10.16 3.56 1.75
C VAL A 164 -10.38 2.07 1.58
N ARG A 165 -11.58 1.63 1.95
CA ARG A 165 -12.00 0.23 1.81
C ARG A 165 -12.22 -0.12 0.35
N SER A 166 -11.19 -0.66 -0.30
CA SER A 166 -11.33 -1.29 -1.63
C SER A 166 -11.60 -2.78 -1.46
N VAL A 167 -12.75 -3.24 -1.97
CA VAL A 167 -13.13 -4.67 -1.97
C VAL A 167 -12.60 -5.33 -3.24
N LEU A 168 -11.43 -5.96 -3.17
CA LEU A 168 -10.97 -6.83 -4.27
C LEU A 168 -11.57 -8.22 -4.08
N VAL A 169 -12.37 -8.66 -5.05
CA VAL A 169 -13.05 -9.97 -5.03
C VAL A 169 -12.06 -11.07 -5.41
N ALA A 170 -11.84 -12.03 -4.51
CA ALA A 170 -11.16 -13.29 -4.80
C ALA A 170 -12.17 -14.45 -4.73
N GLY A 171 -12.97 -14.61 -5.78
CA GLY A 171 -13.82 -15.78 -5.98
C GLY A 171 -13.55 -16.40 -7.34
N ARG A 172 -13.16 -17.68 -7.38
CA ARG A 172 -13.07 -18.47 -8.63
C ARG A 172 -14.43 -18.44 -9.34
N ARG A 173 -14.45 -17.96 -10.59
CA ARG A 173 -15.62 -18.04 -11.48
C ARG A 173 -15.60 -19.34 -12.29
N PRO A 174 -16.76 -19.94 -12.59
CA PRO A 174 -16.88 -20.86 -13.72
C PRO A 174 -16.69 -20.07 -15.03
N PRO A 175 -16.09 -20.68 -16.06
CA PRO A 175 -15.84 -20.02 -17.35
C PRO A 175 -17.17 -19.55 -17.98
N SER A 176 -17.18 -18.36 -18.59
CA SER A 176 -18.37 -17.88 -19.31
C SER A 176 -18.57 -18.72 -20.58
N GLU A 177 -19.82 -19.07 -20.89
CA GLU A 177 -20.17 -19.89 -22.07
C GLU A 177 -20.11 -19.10 -23.40
N ARG A 178 -19.78 -17.80 -23.35
CA ARG A 178 -19.66 -16.96 -24.54
C ARG A 178 -18.34 -16.17 -24.48
N PRO A 179 -17.31 -16.58 -25.22
CA PRO A 179 -16.16 -15.73 -25.44
C PRO A 179 -16.63 -14.44 -26.15
N PRO A 180 -16.12 -13.26 -25.76
CA PRO A 180 -16.38 -12.04 -26.50
C PRO A 180 -15.81 -12.15 -27.92
N GLU A 181 -16.49 -11.52 -28.89
CA GLU A 181 -15.98 -11.40 -30.26
C GLU A 181 -14.56 -10.81 -30.20
N SER A 182 -13.63 -11.61 -30.72
CA SER A 182 -12.19 -11.48 -30.58
C SER A 182 -11.66 -10.13 -31.09
N TYR A 183 -11.05 -9.34 -30.21
CA TYR A 183 -9.76 -8.73 -30.56
C TYR A 183 -8.71 -9.83 -30.33
N GLY A 184 -7.76 -9.94 -31.26
CA GLY A 184 -6.83 -11.08 -31.42
C GLY A 184 -6.14 -11.55 -30.14
N SER A 185 -5.60 -12.77 -30.20
CA SER A 185 -4.87 -13.36 -29.07
C SER A 185 -3.78 -12.40 -28.59
N VAL A 186 -3.62 -12.33 -27.27
CA VAL A 186 -2.58 -11.55 -26.57
C VAL A 186 -1.15 -11.92 -27.03
N GLU A 187 -0.99 -12.97 -27.83
CA GLU A 187 0.28 -13.39 -28.44
C GLU A 187 0.80 -12.43 -29.53
N GLU A 188 -0.01 -11.57 -30.14
CA GLU A 188 0.47 -10.68 -31.23
C GLU A 188 1.19 -9.40 -30.76
N VAL A 189 1.21 -9.08 -29.46
CA VAL A 189 1.83 -7.84 -28.96
C VAL A 189 3.30 -8.03 -28.52
N VAL A 190 3.83 -9.26 -28.58
CA VAL A 190 5.22 -9.56 -28.16
C VAL A 190 6.21 -9.63 -29.33
N GLU A 191 5.75 -9.57 -30.59
CA GLU A 191 6.63 -9.51 -31.78
C GLU A 191 6.27 -8.33 -32.69
N ALA A 192 6.40 -7.09 -32.19
CA ALA A 192 6.46 -5.88 -33.02
C ALA A 192 7.54 -4.91 -32.53
#